data_AF-A0AAP5Z1X8-F1
#
_entry.id   AF-A0AAP5Z1X8-F1
#
_cell.length_a   1.000
_cell.length_b   1.000
_cell.length_c   1.000
_cell.angle_alpha   90.00
_cell.angle_beta   90.00
_cell.angle_gamma   90.00
#
_symmetry.space_group_name_H-M   'P 1'
#
loop_
_entity.id
_entity.type
_entity.pdbx_description
1 polymer ?
#
loop_
_entity_poly.entity_id
_entity_poly.type
_entity_poly.pdbx_seq_one_letter_code
_entity_poly.pdbx_strand_id
1 'polypeptide(L)'
;VILYFGCLREGKRFSAAQINNLRSHFSVLQSLCQQHWKQAEFNLSEPVVRPDAYTGNMKVAIEQALSSFGIESLTRREQEVASLLAQGFDTKEISAHIHLVQGTVKNHRKRIYSQLNVSSLSELFQLFLNHLIMHSK
;
A
#
# COMPACT_ATOMS: atom_id res chain seq x y z
N VAL A 1 6.99 12.54 12.21
CA VAL A 1 8.23 12.23 11.45
C VAL A 1 9.34 11.91 12.42
N ILE A 2 9.90 10.70 12.36
CA ILE A 2 11.11 10.34 13.10
C ILE A 2 12.27 10.50 12.13
N LEU A 3 13.24 11.37 12.45
CA LEU A 3 14.43 11.59 11.65
C LEU A 3 15.60 10.85 12.28
N TYR A 4 16.17 9.92 11.52
CA TYR A 4 17.40 9.23 11.90
C TYR A 4 18.58 9.93 11.23
N PHE A 5 19.53 10.39 12.03
CA PHE A 5 20.79 10.93 11.55
C PHE A 5 21.87 9.84 11.59
N GLY A 6 22.52 9.60 10.45
CA GLY A 6 23.58 8.60 10.30
C GLY A 6 24.94 9.23 9.96
N CYS A 7 26.02 8.49 10.20
CA CYS A 7 27.36 8.88 9.73
C CYS A 7 27.62 8.23 8.37
N LEU A 8 27.93 9.03 7.35
CA LEU A 8 28.22 8.55 6.00
C LEU A 8 29.64 7.97 5.85
N ARG A 9 30.48 8.08 6.87
CA ARG A 9 31.85 7.56 6.84
C ARG A 9 31.87 6.14 7.41
N GLU A 10 32.22 5.17 6.56
CA GLU A 10 32.36 3.78 6.97
C GLU A 10 33.25 3.62 8.21
N GLY A 11 32.79 2.79 9.15
CA GLY A 11 33.52 2.47 10.38
C GLY A 11 33.59 3.57 11.44
N LYS A 12 33.03 4.77 11.22
CA LYS A 12 33.06 5.86 12.20
C LYS A 12 31.73 6.02 12.94
N ARG A 13 31.79 6.11 14.27
CA ARG A 13 30.66 6.46 15.15
C ARG A 13 30.76 7.93 15.55
N PHE A 14 29.62 8.54 15.91
CA PHE A 14 29.61 9.88 16.48
C PHE A 14 30.26 9.87 17.87
N SER A 15 31.20 10.79 18.10
CA SER A 15 31.75 11.08 19.43
C SER A 15 30.75 11.86 20.29
N ALA A 16 30.91 11.81 21.62
CA ALA A 16 30.06 12.56 22.54
C ALA A 16 30.06 14.07 22.26
N ALA A 17 31.20 14.64 21.86
CA ALA A 17 31.32 16.05 21.49
C ALA A 17 30.50 16.39 20.24
N GLN A 18 30.52 15.53 19.22
CA GLN A 18 29.71 15.71 18.00
C GLN A 18 28.22 15.60 18.29
N ILE A 19 27.82 14.66 19.16
CA ILE A 19 26.42 14.52 19.58
C ILE A 19 25.97 15.78 20.33
N ASN A 20 26.79 16.30 21.26
CA ASN A 20 26.45 17.51 22.01
C ASN A 20 26.35 18.75 21.11
N ASN A 21 27.23 18.87 20.12
CA ASN A 21 27.15 19.93 19.12
C ASN A 21 25.89 19.80 18.23
N LEU A 22 25.46 18.57 17.88
CA LEU A 22 24.22 18.38 17.14
C LEU A 22 22.98 18.72 18.00
N ARG A 23 23.00 18.37 19.29
CA ARG A 23 21.91 18.68 20.24
C ARG A 23 21.67 20.19 20.36
N SER A 24 22.71 21.03 20.31
CA SER A 24 22.54 22.49 20.41
C SER A 24 21.77 23.08 19.22
N HIS A 25 21.72 22.38 18.08
CA HIS A 25 20.98 22.80 16.88
C HIS A 25 19.60 22.14 16.76
N PHE A 26 19.22 21.30 17.73
CA PHE A 26 18.01 20.49 17.63
C PHE A 26 16.73 21.34 17.55
N SER A 27 16.66 22.45 18.28
CA SER A 27 15.48 23.33 18.26
C SER A 27 15.24 23.95 16.88
N VAL A 28 16.31 24.36 16.19
CA VAL A 28 16.23 24.93 14.84
C VAL A 28 15.86 23.86 13.82
N LEU A 29 16.52 22.69 13.89
CA LEU A 29 16.20 21.55 13.03
C LEU A 29 14.75 21.11 13.21
N GLN A 30 14.27 21.03 14.46
CA GLN A 30 12.89 20.69 14.78
C GLN A 30 11.91 21.71 14.17
N SER A 31 12.16 23.01 14.33
CA SER A 31 11.31 24.06 13.75
C SER A 31 11.27 24.02 12.23
N LEU A 32 12.42 23.84 11.58
CA LEU A 32 12.51 23.72 10.12
C LEU A 32 11.79 22.47 9.61
N CYS A 33 11.94 21.34 10.31
CA CYS A 33 11.22 20.13 9.97
C CYS A 33 9.71 20.33 10.17
N GLN A 34 9.29 20.92 11.29
CA GLN A 34 7.88 21.22 11.51
C GLN A 34 7.33 22.15 10.43
N GLN A 35 8.06 23.17 9.98
CA GLN A 35 7.62 24.07 8.92
C GLN A 35 7.56 23.36 7.56
N HIS A 36 8.61 22.62 7.20
CA HIS A 36 8.69 21.89 5.94
C HIS A 36 7.61 20.81 5.83
N TRP A 37 7.42 20.00 6.88
CA TRP A 37 6.41 18.94 6.92
C TRP A 37 4.99 19.41 7.29
N LYS A 38 4.81 20.66 7.75
CA LYS A 38 3.50 21.31 7.74
C LYS A 38 3.10 21.76 6.32
N GLN A 39 4.07 21.96 5.42
CA GLN A 39 3.83 22.30 4.02
C GLN A 39 3.88 21.08 3.08
N ALA A 40 4.58 20.02 3.46
CA ALA A 40 4.68 18.77 2.73
C ALA A 40 4.03 17.63 3.54
N GLU A 41 2.92 17.09 3.02
CA GLU A 41 2.36 15.84 3.53
C GLU A 41 3.41 14.73 3.39
N PHE A 42 3.93 14.24 4.50
CA PHE A 42 4.81 13.06 4.48
C PHE A 42 4.39 12.08 5.55
N ASN A 43 3.71 11.03 5.10
CA ASN A 43 3.37 9.88 5.89
C ASN A 43 4.34 8.75 5.61
N LEU A 44 4.98 8.26 6.67
CA LEU A 44 5.95 7.18 6.55
C LEU A 44 5.49 5.86 7.16
N SER A 45 4.54 5.82 8.12
CA SER A 45 4.11 4.53 8.73
C SER A 45 2.80 4.57 9.54
N GLU A 46 1.94 5.57 9.40
CA GLU A 46 0.57 5.55 9.96
C GLU A 46 -0.43 5.70 8.80
N PRO A 47 -1.68 5.21 8.91
CA PRO A 47 -2.69 5.57 7.94
C PRO A 47 -2.82 7.09 7.95
N VAL A 48 -2.60 7.71 6.79
CA VAL A 48 -2.72 9.16 6.49
C VAL A 48 -4.13 9.71 6.76
N VAL A 49 -5.02 8.90 7.31
CA VAL A 49 -6.44 8.97 7.04
C VAL A 49 -7.17 9.34 8.31
N ARG A 50 -7.52 10.61 8.40
CA ARG A 50 -8.77 11.00 9.07
C ARG A 50 -9.92 10.25 8.37
N PRO A 51 -10.73 9.41 9.05
CA PRO A 51 -11.85 8.67 8.43
C PRO A 51 -12.83 9.56 7.66
N ASP A 52 -12.84 10.85 8.02
CA ASP A 52 -13.60 11.97 7.48
C ASP A 52 -12.94 12.67 6.28
N ALA A 53 -11.67 12.40 5.97
CA ALA A 53 -10.94 12.96 4.83
C ALA A 53 -11.03 12.11 3.54
N TYR A 54 -11.49 10.86 3.63
CA TYR A 54 -12.07 10.20 2.46
C TYR A 54 -13.46 10.79 2.26
N THR A 55 -13.52 11.86 1.46
CA THR A 55 -14.73 12.18 0.70
C THR A 55 -15.32 10.86 0.21
N GLY A 56 -16.60 10.59 0.50
CA GLY A 56 -17.26 9.30 0.21
C GLY A 56 -17.00 8.77 -1.22
N ASN A 57 -16.67 9.67 -2.14
CA ASN A 57 -16.16 9.43 -3.48
C ASN A 57 -15.02 8.38 -3.57
N MET A 58 -13.98 8.43 -2.73
CA MET A 58 -12.83 7.51 -2.86
C MET A 58 -13.21 6.08 -2.46
N LYS A 59 -13.94 5.92 -1.36
CA LYS A 59 -14.43 4.61 -0.91
C LYS A 59 -15.35 4.00 -1.97
N VAL A 60 -16.28 4.80 -2.49
CA VAL A 60 -17.20 4.37 -3.57
C VAL A 60 -16.42 3.98 -4.83
N ALA A 61 -15.41 4.75 -5.23
CA ALA A 61 -14.57 4.43 -6.39
C ALA A 61 -13.81 3.11 -6.19
N ILE A 62 -13.27 2.85 -4.99
CA ILE A 62 -12.61 1.57 -4.67
C ILE A 62 -13.60 0.41 -4.73
N GLU A 63 -14.79 0.53 -4.14
CA GLU A 63 -15.83 -0.51 -4.17
C GLU A 63 -16.31 -0.79 -5.61
N GLN A 64 -16.46 0.26 -6.43
CA GLN A 64 -16.79 0.14 -7.85
C GLN A 64 -15.65 -0.52 -8.65
N ALA A 65 -14.41 -0.13 -8.40
CA ALA A 65 -13.24 -0.74 -9.04
C ALA A 65 -13.13 -2.23 -8.66
N LEU A 66 -13.31 -2.58 -7.39
CA LEU A 66 -13.27 -3.98 -6.92
C LEU A 66 -14.39 -4.83 -7.50
N SER A 67 -15.58 -4.28 -7.71
CA SER A 67 -16.71 -4.99 -8.31
C SER A 67 -16.61 -5.12 -9.83
N SER A 68 -15.89 -4.21 -10.50
CA SER A 68 -15.69 -4.21 -11.96
C SER A 68 -14.38 -4.84 -12.43
N PHE A 69 -13.44 -5.11 -11.52
CA PHE A 69 -12.12 -5.63 -11.86
C PHE A 69 -12.21 -7.03 -12.51
N GLY A 70 -11.72 -7.12 -13.75
CA GLY A 70 -11.67 -8.38 -14.49
C GLY A 70 -13.03 -8.91 -14.96
N ILE A 71 -14.09 -8.08 -14.98
CA ILE A 71 -15.44 -8.49 -15.43
C ILE A 71 -15.42 -9.15 -16.82
N GLU A 72 -14.59 -8.67 -17.74
CA GLU A 72 -14.54 -9.14 -19.13
C GLU A 72 -13.76 -10.45 -19.31
N SER A 73 -12.87 -10.80 -18.37
CA SER A 73 -11.91 -11.89 -18.55
C SER A 73 -12.02 -13.00 -17.50
N LEU A 74 -12.65 -12.73 -16.36
CA LEU A 74 -12.73 -13.66 -15.23
C LEU A 74 -14.15 -14.16 -15.02
N THR A 75 -14.28 -15.42 -14.62
CA THR A 75 -15.56 -15.94 -14.11
C THR A 75 -15.94 -15.26 -12.79
N ARG A 76 -17.22 -15.29 -12.41
CA ARG A 76 -17.70 -14.72 -11.14
C ARG A 76 -16.87 -15.14 -9.92
N ARG A 77 -16.50 -16.43 -9.86
CA ARG A 77 -15.72 -16.95 -8.74
C ARG A 77 -14.26 -16.48 -8.76
N GLU A 78 -13.70 -16.32 -9.95
CA GLU A 78 -12.35 -15.76 -10.13
C GLU A 78 -12.33 -14.26 -9.82
N GLN A 79 -13.39 -13.52 -10.13
CA GLN A 79 -13.55 -12.11 -9.75
C GLN A 79 -13.54 -11.94 -8.22
N GLU A 80 -14.29 -12.78 -7.49
CA GLU A 80 -14.29 -12.76 -6.02
C GLU A 80 -12.89 -13.02 -5.45
N VAL A 81 -12.17 -14.01 -5.99
CA VAL A 81 -10.79 -14.29 -5.58
C VAL A 81 -9.84 -13.14 -5.96
N ALA A 82 -9.97 -12.57 -7.16
CA ALA A 82 -9.14 -11.47 -7.64
C ALA A 82 -9.34 -10.19 -6.80
N SER A 83 -10.58 -9.89 -6.42
CA SER A 83 -10.94 -8.77 -5.54
C SER A 83 -10.27 -8.91 -4.17
N LEU A 84 -10.26 -10.11 -3.58
CA LEU A 84 -9.60 -10.35 -2.30
C LEU A 84 -8.07 -10.30 -2.42
N LEU A 85 -7.50 -10.76 -3.54
CA LEU A 85 -6.06 -10.60 -3.81
C LEU A 85 -5.67 -9.12 -3.92
N ALA A 86 -6.48 -8.30 -4.61
CA ALA A 86 -6.24 -6.86 -4.74
C ALA A 86 -6.32 -6.13 -3.38
N GLN A 87 -7.11 -6.65 -2.44
CA GLN A 87 -7.18 -6.17 -1.06
C GLN A 87 -6.03 -6.67 -0.17
N GLY A 88 -5.17 -7.56 -0.68
CA GLY A 88 -3.97 -8.05 0.01
C GLY A 88 -4.16 -9.33 0.82
N PHE A 89 -5.31 -10.00 0.73
CA PHE A 89 -5.55 -11.26 1.44
C PHE A 89 -4.70 -12.41 0.88
N ASP A 90 -4.19 -13.25 1.78
CA ASP A 90 -3.46 -14.45 1.40
C ASP A 90 -4.40 -15.63 1.02
N THR A 91 -3.83 -16.75 0.55
CA THR A 91 -4.63 -17.92 0.14
C THR A 91 -5.48 -18.51 1.27
N LYS A 92 -4.98 -18.46 2.52
CA LYS A 92 -5.67 -19.01 3.69
C LYS A 92 -6.82 -18.10 4.10
N GLU A 93 -6.60 -16.80 4.10
CA GLU A 93 -7.62 -15.79 4.37
C GLU A 93 -8.72 -15.83 3.32
N ILE A 94 -8.37 -15.85 2.03
CA ILE A 94 -9.33 -16.00 0.94
C ILE A 94 -10.16 -17.27 1.13
N SER A 95 -9.50 -18.41 1.40
CA SER A 95 -10.16 -19.69 1.67
C SER A 95 -11.21 -19.58 2.78
N ALA A 96 -10.92 -18.85 3.85
CA ALA A 96 -11.86 -18.57 4.93
C ALA A 96 -13.00 -17.62 4.50
N HIS A 97 -12.68 -16.52 3.79
CA HIS A 97 -13.66 -15.52 3.37
C HIS A 97 -14.74 -16.08 2.44
N ILE A 98 -14.35 -16.94 1.48
CA ILE A 98 -15.27 -17.46 0.45
C ILE A 98 -15.65 -18.92 0.67
N HIS A 99 -15.26 -19.54 1.79
CA HIS A 99 -15.55 -20.93 2.15
C HIS A 99 -15.09 -21.95 1.08
N LEU A 100 -13.87 -21.80 0.57
CA LEU A 100 -13.23 -22.78 -0.31
C LEU A 100 -12.05 -23.44 0.38
N VAL A 101 -11.66 -24.63 -0.09
CA VAL A 101 -10.39 -25.24 0.30
C VAL A 101 -9.23 -24.45 -0.33
N GLN A 102 -8.13 -24.27 0.40
CA GLN A 102 -6.93 -23.55 -0.07
C GLN A 102 -6.41 -24.05 -1.43
N GLY A 103 -6.48 -25.36 -1.70
CA GLY A 103 -6.10 -25.93 -3.00
C GLY A 103 -6.91 -25.37 -4.16
N THR A 104 -8.22 -25.20 -3.97
CA THR A 104 -9.10 -24.57 -4.97
C THR A 104 -8.77 -23.10 -5.17
N VAL A 105 -8.48 -22.36 -4.10
CA VAL A 105 -8.03 -20.96 -4.18
C VAL A 105 -6.71 -20.85 -4.95
N LYS A 106 -5.74 -21.74 -4.73
CA LYS A 106 -4.49 -21.78 -5.50
C LYS A 106 -4.75 -22.01 -7.00
N ASN A 107 -5.70 -22.87 -7.35
CA ASN A 107 -6.09 -23.10 -8.74
C ASN A 107 -6.74 -21.85 -9.35
N HIS A 108 -7.65 -21.18 -8.64
CA HIS A 108 -8.21 -19.90 -9.08
C HIS A 108 -7.12 -18.84 -9.29
N ARG A 109 -6.18 -18.68 -8.35
CA ARG A 109 -5.04 -17.76 -8.49
C ARG A 109 -4.25 -18.02 -9.78
N LYS A 110 -3.93 -19.28 -10.07
CA LYS A 110 -3.20 -19.66 -11.29
C LYS A 110 -3.97 -19.30 -12.56
N ARG A 111 -5.29 -19.53 -12.57
CA ARG A 111 -6.16 -19.18 -13.71
C ARG A 111 -6.27 -17.66 -13.88
N ILE A 112 -6.48 -16.92 -12.79
CA ILE A 112 -6.54 -15.45 -12.81
C ILE A 112 -5.25 -14.88 -13.39
N TYR A 113 -4.09 -15.37 -12.96
CA TYR A 113 -2.79 -14.91 -13.48
C TYR A 113 -2.66 -15.18 -14.97
N SER A 114 -3.09 -16.36 -15.42
CA SER A 114 -3.11 -16.69 -16.85
C SER A 114 -4.10 -15.84 -17.65
N GLN A 115 -5.30 -15.57 -17.13
CA GLN A 115 -6.35 -14.83 -17.84
C GLN A 115 -6.05 -13.33 -17.92
N LEU A 116 -5.49 -12.76 -16.85
CA LEU A 116 -5.09 -11.35 -16.80
C LEU A 116 -3.68 -11.11 -17.36
N ASN A 117 -3.00 -12.15 -17.84
CA ASN A 117 -1.63 -12.09 -18.34
C ASN A 117 -0.65 -11.44 -17.35
N VAL A 118 -0.70 -11.88 -16.09
CA VAL A 118 0.20 -11.44 -15.02
C VAL A 118 0.96 -12.63 -14.43
N SER A 119 2.17 -12.36 -13.95
CA SER A 119 3.09 -13.34 -13.38
C SER A 119 3.23 -13.24 -11.86
N SER A 120 2.79 -12.13 -11.26
CA SER A 120 2.95 -11.86 -9.83
C SER A 120 1.75 -11.15 -9.20
N LEU A 121 1.68 -11.18 -7.86
CA LEU A 121 0.70 -10.41 -7.10
C LEU A 121 0.90 -8.91 -7.30
N SER A 122 2.16 -8.46 -7.40
CA SER A 122 2.49 -7.06 -7.66
C SER A 122 1.97 -6.59 -9.01
N GLU A 123 2.09 -7.42 -10.06
CA GLU A 123 1.52 -7.09 -11.39
C GLU A 123 -0.01 -7.08 -11.37
N LEU A 124 -0.65 -8.04 -10.68
CA LEU A 124 -2.11 -8.01 -10.48
C LEU A 124 -2.54 -6.72 -9.79
N PHE A 125 -1.81 -6.31 -8.75
CA PHE A 125 -2.09 -5.07 -8.02
C PHE A 125 -1.88 -3.82 -8.88
N GLN A 126 -0.84 -3.79 -9.73
CA GLN A 126 -0.64 -2.72 -10.70
C GLN A 126 -1.80 -2.64 -11.71
N LEU A 127 -2.27 -3.78 -12.23
CA LEU A 127 -3.45 -3.81 -13.09
C LEU A 127 -4.69 -3.27 -12.37
N PHE A 128 -4.89 -3.63 -11.11
CA PHE A 128 -5.98 -3.12 -10.29
C PHE A 128 -5.90 -1.60 -10.08
N LEU A 129 -4.71 -1.05 -9.79
CA LEU A 129 -4.53 0.39 -9.65
C LEU A 129 -4.81 1.14 -10.95
N ASN A 130 -4.35 0.62 -12.08
CA ASN A 130 -4.66 1.20 -13.39
C ASN A 130 -6.16 1.20 -13.67
N HIS A 131 -6.84 0.11 -13.33
CA HIS A 131 -8.30 -0.01 -13.41
C HIS A 131 -9.00 1.03 -12.52
N LEU A 132 -8.58 1.16 -11.26
CA LEU A 132 -9.13 2.14 -10.32
C LEU A 132 -9.00 3.57 -10.85
N ILE A 133 -7.82 3.95 -11.36
CA ILE A 133 -7.57 5.32 -11.87
C ILE A 133 -8.41 5.60 -13.13
N MET A 134 -8.62 4.58 -13.98
CA MET A 134 -9.42 4.73 -15.20
C MET A 134 -10.92 4.91 -14.90
N HIS A 135 -11.41 4.27 -13.84
CA HIS A 135 -12.81 4.31 -13.43
C HIS A 135 -13.14 5.36 -12.36
N SER A 136 -12.14 6.08 -11.81
CA SER A 136 -12.34 7.13 -10.81
C SER A 136 -12.55 8.55 -11.40
N LYS A 137 -12.79 8.67 -12.72
CA LYS A 137 -13.05 9.95 -13.41
C LYS A 137 -14.54 10.25 -13.54
#